data_AF-D0N8C6-F1
#
_entry.id   AF-D0N8C6-F1
#
_cell.length_a   1.000
_cell.length_b   1.000
_cell.length_c   1.000
_cell.angle_alpha   90.00
_cell.angle_beta   90.00
_cell.angle_gamma   90.00
#
_symmetry.space_group_name_H-M   'P 1'
#
loop_
_entity.id
_entity.type
_entity.pdbx_description
1 polymer ?
#
loop_
_entity_poly.entity_id
_entity_poly.type
_entity_poly.pdbx_seq_one_letter_code
_entity_poly.pdbx_strand_id
1 'polypeptide(L)'
;MFGVMSPTLDSMRIKASYVHDFDNAAVLCSVVEPSKEEPFQSLVIKWMSIDPPLQSAKLSKSRDFVFIEATGIVEFDDGDCVGYHFLHSVDFPQTGPLPHKIRGNLSAFSCFRQVGVNTIGNFACATVDPGGDAIRFLLTSVVADFLLSATNYVYCGQMKKLAWLLQHRLCKLCGGEVCLSFDPAKSCFLRDVC
;
A
#
# COMPACT_ATOMS: atom_id res chain seq x y z
N MET A 1 2.74 8.79 3.96
CA MET A 1 2.39 8.36 2.58
C MET A 1 3.48 7.57 1.85
N PHE A 2 4.76 7.94 1.85
CA PHE A 2 5.81 7.19 1.12
C PHE A 2 5.88 5.68 1.38
N GLY A 3 5.61 5.25 2.62
CA GLY A 3 5.59 3.82 2.97
C GLY A 3 4.39 3.05 2.40
N VAL A 4 3.29 3.73 2.11
CA VAL A 4 2.05 3.14 1.58
C VAL A 4 2.20 2.86 0.08
N MET A 5 2.76 3.84 -0.64
CA MET A 5 2.78 3.82 -2.10
C MET A 5 3.58 2.65 -2.67
N SER A 6 2.92 1.93 -3.58
CA SER A 6 3.56 0.90 -4.40
C SER A 6 2.95 0.79 -5.81
N PRO A 7 2.90 1.89 -6.60
CA PRO A 7 2.18 1.91 -7.88
C PRO A 7 2.78 1.00 -8.97
N THR A 8 4.08 0.64 -8.85
CA THR A 8 4.81 -0.20 -9.82
C THR A 8 5.26 -1.52 -9.19
N LEU A 9 5.58 -2.51 -10.03
CA LEU A 9 6.09 -3.80 -9.57
C LEU A 9 7.36 -3.68 -8.70
N ASP A 10 8.29 -2.79 -9.08
CA ASP A 10 9.51 -2.58 -8.30
C ASP A 10 9.22 -1.95 -6.94
N SER A 11 8.32 -0.96 -6.89
CA SER A 11 7.88 -0.38 -5.62
C SER A 11 7.09 -1.37 -4.75
N MET A 12 6.36 -2.32 -5.36
CA MET A 12 5.72 -3.43 -4.65
C MET A 12 6.74 -4.41 -4.08
N ARG A 13 7.80 -4.76 -4.81
CA ARG A 13 8.89 -5.62 -4.30
C ARG A 13 9.58 -5.00 -3.09
N ILE A 14 9.84 -3.69 -3.15
CA ILE A 14 10.40 -2.94 -2.02
C ILE A 14 9.40 -2.93 -0.84
N LYS A 15 8.09 -2.82 -1.09
CA LYS A 15 7.09 -2.90 -0.02
C LYS A 15 7.08 -4.29 0.62
N ALA A 16 7.11 -5.34 -0.19
CA ALA A 16 7.06 -6.74 0.26
C ALA A 16 8.21 -7.10 1.21
N SER A 17 9.41 -6.55 1.00
CA SER A 17 10.59 -6.88 1.79
C SER A 17 10.55 -6.41 3.25
N TYR A 18 9.55 -5.60 3.65
CA TYR A 18 9.43 -5.10 5.01
C TYR A 18 8.02 -5.20 5.60
N VAL A 19 6.97 -5.26 4.76
CA VAL A 19 5.57 -5.30 5.23
C VAL A 19 5.08 -6.73 5.42
N HIS A 20 5.55 -7.67 4.59
CA HIS A 20 5.18 -9.09 4.64
C HIS A 20 3.65 -9.34 4.61
N ASP A 21 2.91 -8.53 3.85
CA ASP A 21 1.44 -8.56 3.73
C ASP A 21 0.92 -9.52 2.65
N PHE A 22 1.79 -10.06 1.79
CA PHE A 22 1.44 -11.02 0.74
C PHE A 22 2.62 -11.92 0.37
N ASP A 23 2.33 -13.09 -0.21
CA ASP A 23 3.35 -14.03 -0.70
C ASP A 23 3.74 -13.78 -2.16
N ASN A 24 2.75 -13.45 -3.00
CA ASN A 24 2.97 -13.11 -4.41
C ASN A 24 2.09 -11.93 -4.78
N ALA A 25 2.56 -11.10 -5.71
CA ALA A 25 1.77 -9.99 -6.22
C ALA A 25 2.16 -9.58 -7.64
N ALA A 26 1.23 -8.91 -8.33
CA ALA A 26 1.41 -8.33 -9.64
C ALA A 26 0.63 -7.01 -9.77
N VAL A 27 1.21 -6.06 -10.51
CA VAL A 27 0.48 -4.90 -11.02
C VAL A 27 -0.16 -5.30 -12.34
N LEU A 28 -1.48 -5.23 -12.43
CA LEU A 28 -2.22 -5.60 -13.64
C LEU A 28 -2.42 -4.40 -14.56
N CYS A 29 -2.77 -3.23 -14.00
CA CYS A 29 -3.02 -2.02 -14.77
C CYS A 29 -2.85 -0.78 -13.88
N SER A 30 -2.16 0.24 -14.38
CA SER A 30 -2.14 1.57 -13.77
C SER A 30 -3.26 2.40 -14.42
N VAL A 31 -4.26 2.81 -13.63
CA VAL A 31 -5.41 3.59 -14.10
C VAL A 31 -5.13 5.09 -13.91
N VAL A 32 -4.56 5.45 -12.76
CA VAL A 32 -4.08 6.81 -12.46
C VAL A 32 -2.66 6.69 -11.92
N GLU A 33 -1.73 7.30 -12.64
CA GLU A 33 -0.32 7.38 -12.25
C GLU A 33 -0.06 8.63 -11.39
N PRO A 34 0.82 8.54 -10.38
CA PRO A 34 1.28 9.71 -9.64
C PRO A 34 1.88 10.76 -10.57
N SER A 35 1.47 12.01 -10.39
CA SER A 35 2.02 13.16 -11.12
C SER A 35 3.03 13.93 -10.25
N LYS A 36 3.64 14.98 -10.82
CA LYS A 36 4.54 15.85 -10.04
C LYS A 36 3.76 16.70 -9.04
N GLU A 37 2.55 17.07 -9.41
CA GLU A 37 1.62 17.90 -8.64
C GLU A 37 0.91 17.08 -7.57
N GLU A 38 0.52 15.84 -7.90
CA GLU A 38 -0.19 14.90 -7.03
C GLU A 38 0.58 13.57 -6.89
N PRO A 39 1.71 13.57 -6.19
CA PRO A 39 2.65 12.45 -6.17
C PRO A 39 2.22 11.30 -5.27
N PHE A 40 1.14 11.49 -4.49
CA PHE A 40 0.53 10.44 -3.68
C PHE A 40 -0.80 9.95 -4.26
N GLN A 41 -1.29 10.59 -5.32
CA GLN A 41 -2.51 10.19 -5.99
C GLN A 41 -2.20 9.02 -6.91
N SER A 42 -2.81 7.87 -6.65
CA SER A 42 -2.67 6.71 -7.54
C SER A 42 -3.92 5.86 -7.52
N LEU A 43 -4.17 5.16 -8.64
CA LEU A 43 -5.22 4.17 -8.78
C LEU A 43 -4.70 3.01 -9.63
N VAL A 44 -4.53 1.84 -9.02
CA VAL A 44 -3.85 0.71 -9.64
C VAL A 44 -4.65 -0.57 -9.43
N ILE A 45 -4.87 -1.34 -10.49
CA ILE A 45 -5.44 -2.68 -10.41
C ILE A 45 -4.31 -3.66 -10.14
N LYS A 46 -4.46 -4.46 -9.09
CA LYS A 46 -3.45 -5.40 -8.59
C LYS A 46 -4.03 -6.78 -8.38
N TRP A 47 -3.12 -7.74 -8.40
CA TRP A 47 -3.36 -9.10 -7.94
C TRP A 47 -2.40 -9.40 -6.80
N MET A 48 -2.87 -10.10 -5.78
CA MET A 48 -2.02 -10.68 -4.75
C MET A 48 -2.50 -12.05 -4.33
N SER A 49 -1.61 -12.86 -3.76
CA SER A 49 -1.97 -14.09 -3.10
C SER A 49 -1.44 -14.16 -1.68
N ILE A 50 -2.24 -14.77 -0.82
CA ILE A 50 -1.95 -14.99 0.59
C ILE A 50 -2.10 -16.48 0.87
N ASP A 51 -1.07 -17.06 1.46
CA ASP A 51 -1.03 -18.43 1.89
C ASP A 51 -1.55 -18.52 3.34
N PRO A 52 -2.51 -19.43 3.60
CA PRO A 52 -3.05 -19.57 4.94
C PRO A 52 -2.01 -20.13 5.90
N PRO A 53 -2.17 -19.87 7.22
CA PRO A 53 -1.46 -20.62 8.24
C PRO A 53 -1.64 -22.12 8.02
N LEU A 54 -0.58 -22.90 8.24
CA LEU A 54 -0.56 -24.36 8.09
C LEU A 54 -0.79 -24.87 6.65
N GLN A 55 -0.45 -24.08 5.62
CA GLN A 55 -0.48 -24.54 4.22
C GLN A 55 0.30 -25.85 4.00
N SER A 56 1.41 -26.05 4.72
CA SER A 56 2.21 -27.29 4.69
C SER A 56 1.42 -28.55 5.11
N ALA A 57 0.38 -28.40 5.93
CA ALA A 57 -0.52 -29.47 6.32
C ALA A 57 -1.62 -29.76 5.27
N LYS A 58 -1.63 -29.05 4.12
CA LYS A 58 -2.64 -29.14 3.03
C LYS A 58 -4.09 -28.96 3.48
N LEU A 59 -4.29 -28.37 4.66
CA LEU A 59 -5.63 -28.20 5.25
C LEU A 59 -6.41 -27.07 4.58
N SER A 60 -5.74 -26.17 3.85
CA SER A 60 -6.36 -25.02 3.22
C SER A 60 -5.62 -24.57 1.96
N LYS A 61 -6.37 -24.21 0.91
CA LYS A 61 -5.81 -23.66 -0.34
C LYS A 61 -5.34 -22.20 -0.17
N SER A 62 -4.39 -21.79 -1.00
CA SER A 62 -3.95 -20.39 -1.17
C SER A 62 -5.11 -19.52 -1.66
N ARG A 63 -5.19 -18.27 -1.18
CA ARG A 63 -6.21 -17.31 -1.62
C ARG A 63 -5.59 -16.30 -2.55
N ASP A 64 -6.33 -15.90 -3.57
CA ASP A 64 -5.97 -14.76 -4.40
C ASP A 64 -7.03 -13.67 -4.37
N PHE A 65 -6.57 -12.45 -4.58
CA PHE A 65 -7.40 -11.25 -4.61
C PHE A 65 -7.02 -10.44 -5.83
N VAL A 66 -8.04 -10.02 -6.59
CA VAL A 66 -7.93 -9.01 -7.64
C VAL A 66 -8.63 -7.79 -7.09
N PHE A 67 -7.93 -6.66 -7.04
CA PHE A 67 -8.44 -5.47 -6.38
C PHE A 67 -7.90 -4.20 -7.01
N ILE A 68 -8.66 -3.13 -6.85
CA ILE A 68 -8.18 -1.78 -7.08
C ILE A 68 -7.54 -1.26 -5.78
N GLU A 69 -6.37 -0.66 -5.89
CA GLU A 69 -5.70 0.08 -4.82
C GLU A 69 -5.73 1.56 -5.17
N ALA A 70 -6.27 2.39 -4.28
CA ALA A 70 -6.26 3.83 -4.39
C ALA A 70 -5.46 4.46 -3.25
N THR A 71 -4.65 5.46 -3.57
CA THR A 71 -3.96 6.29 -2.58
C THR A 71 -4.13 7.76 -2.91
N GLY A 72 -4.00 8.61 -1.90
CA GLY A 72 -4.02 10.05 -2.08
C GLY A 72 -3.96 10.79 -0.76
N ILE A 73 -4.10 12.10 -0.84
CA ILE A 73 -4.22 13.00 0.31
C ILE A 73 -5.47 13.85 0.08
N VAL A 74 -6.26 14.02 1.13
CA VAL A 74 -7.38 14.95 1.18
C VAL A 74 -7.02 16.08 2.13
N GLU A 75 -7.21 17.31 1.69
CA GLU A 75 -7.10 18.52 2.52
C GLU A 75 -8.50 18.96 2.94
N PHE A 76 -8.67 19.25 4.22
CA PHE A 76 -9.92 19.74 4.79
C PHE A 76 -9.88 21.27 4.89
N ASP A 77 -11.07 21.89 4.99
CA ASP A 77 -11.22 23.35 5.05
C ASP A 77 -10.54 23.99 6.28
N ASP A 78 -10.31 23.21 7.34
CA ASP A 78 -9.60 23.61 8.56
C ASP A 78 -8.06 23.52 8.41
N GLY A 79 -7.56 23.10 7.24
CA GLY A 79 -6.15 22.92 6.95
C GLY A 79 -5.57 21.58 7.41
N ASP A 80 -6.37 20.68 7.97
CA ASP A 80 -5.94 19.31 8.23
C ASP A 80 -5.75 18.55 6.91
N CYS A 81 -4.71 17.72 6.84
CA CYS A 81 -4.46 16.84 5.70
C CYS A 81 -4.54 15.37 6.17
N VAL A 82 -5.27 14.53 5.43
CA VAL A 82 -5.40 13.10 5.69
C VAL A 82 -4.98 12.30 4.48
N GLY A 83 -3.98 11.44 4.65
CA GLY A 83 -3.59 10.47 3.65
C GLY A 83 -4.53 9.27 3.70
N TYR A 84 -4.93 8.74 2.56
CA TYR A 84 -5.78 7.55 2.48
C TYR A 84 -5.12 6.42 1.70
N HIS A 85 -5.50 5.19 2.05
CA HIS A 85 -5.16 3.95 1.35
C HIS A 85 -6.41 3.08 1.31
N PHE A 86 -6.88 2.78 0.12
CA PHE A 86 -8.10 2.03 -0.10
C PHE A 86 -7.81 0.83 -1.00
N LEU A 87 -8.35 -0.32 -0.64
CA LEU A 87 -8.33 -1.52 -1.46
C LEU A 87 -9.75 -2.03 -1.61
N HIS A 88 -10.15 -2.41 -2.82
CA HIS A 88 -11.45 -3.02 -3.05
C HIS A 88 -11.38 -4.05 -4.16
N SER A 89 -11.89 -5.25 -3.90
CA SER A 89 -11.91 -6.32 -4.89
C SER A 89 -12.76 -5.94 -6.09
N VAL A 90 -12.27 -6.28 -7.28
CA VAL A 90 -12.93 -6.05 -8.55
C VAL A 90 -12.85 -7.30 -9.41
N ASP A 91 -13.89 -7.54 -10.20
CA ASP A 91 -13.97 -8.68 -11.10
C ASP A 91 -14.16 -8.23 -12.55
N PHE A 92 -13.36 -8.79 -13.45
CA PHE A 92 -13.50 -8.59 -14.89
C PHE A 92 -13.08 -9.85 -15.67
N PRO A 93 -13.52 -10.02 -16.94
CA PRO A 93 -13.33 -11.28 -17.68
C PRO A 93 -11.87 -11.77 -17.77
N GLN A 94 -10.91 -10.86 -17.78
CA GLN A 94 -9.48 -11.15 -17.89
C GLN A 94 -8.87 -11.71 -16.59
N THR A 95 -9.59 -11.65 -15.46
CA THR A 95 -9.10 -12.10 -14.14
C THR A 95 -9.88 -13.29 -13.62
N GLY A 96 -10.15 -14.25 -14.51
CA GLY A 96 -10.78 -15.52 -14.16
C GLY A 96 -10.05 -16.26 -13.02
N PRO A 97 -10.72 -17.22 -12.37
CA PRO A 97 -10.13 -17.98 -11.26
C PRO A 97 -8.86 -18.73 -11.69
N LEU A 98 -7.85 -18.71 -10.84
CA LEU A 98 -6.61 -19.45 -11.07
C LEU A 98 -6.73 -20.90 -10.54
N PRO A 99 -6.13 -21.90 -11.23
CA PRO A 99 -6.13 -23.26 -10.73
C PRO A 99 -5.43 -23.34 -9.37
N HIS A 100 -5.97 -24.17 -8.47
CA HIS A 100 -5.45 -24.40 -7.11
C HIS A 100 -5.51 -23.20 -6.14
N LYS A 101 -6.10 -22.07 -6.54
CA LYS A 101 -6.37 -20.93 -5.66
C LYS A 101 -7.87 -20.76 -5.44
N ILE A 102 -8.23 -20.17 -4.30
CA ILE A 102 -9.60 -19.74 -4.00
C ILE A 102 -9.64 -18.22 -4.11
N ARG A 103 -10.53 -17.69 -4.97
CA ARG A 103 -10.74 -16.25 -5.08
C ARG A 103 -11.43 -15.74 -3.82
N GLY A 104 -10.77 -14.83 -3.12
CA GLY A 104 -11.36 -14.05 -2.05
C GLY A 104 -11.72 -12.64 -2.52
N ASN A 105 -12.56 -11.97 -1.73
CA ASN A 105 -12.92 -10.58 -1.88
C ASN A 105 -12.53 -9.79 -0.62
N LEU A 106 -12.07 -8.56 -0.80
CA LEU A 106 -11.79 -7.66 0.30
C LEU A 106 -12.25 -6.25 -0.02
N SER A 107 -12.57 -5.51 1.03
CA SER A 107 -12.67 -4.06 1.01
C SER A 107 -11.99 -3.55 2.25
N ALA A 108 -10.91 -2.80 2.09
CA ALA A 108 -10.11 -2.26 3.18
C ALA A 108 -9.89 -0.76 2.99
N PHE A 109 -9.89 -0.03 4.10
CA PHE A 109 -9.63 1.39 4.12
C PHE A 109 -8.73 1.72 5.31
N SER A 110 -7.70 2.51 5.05
CA SER A 110 -6.83 3.07 6.05
C SER A 110 -6.64 4.56 5.82
N CYS A 111 -6.59 5.35 6.89
CA CYS A 111 -6.25 6.76 6.82
C CYS A 111 -5.20 7.14 7.87
N PHE A 112 -4.39 8.11 7.49
CA PHE A 112 -3.23 8.56 8.23
C PHE A 112 -3.35 10.06 8.44
N ARG A 113 -3.29 10.52 9.69
CA ARG A 113 -3.31 11.93 10.06
C ARG A 113 -2.15 12.25 10.98
N GLN A 114 -1.49 13.37 10.77
CA GLN A 114 -0.48 13.83 11.71
C GLN A 114 -1.17 14.40 12.97
N VAL A 115 -0.83 13.87 14.14
CA VAL A 115 -1.46 14.25 15.43
C VAL A 115 -0.46 14.91 16.39
N GLY A 116 0.81 14.99 16.00
CA GLY A 116 1.87 15.65 16.75
C GLY A 116 3.20 15.60 16.00
N VAL A 117 4.25 16.16 16.60
CA VAL A 117 5.62 16.07 16.07
C VAL A 117 6.01 14.60 15.99
N ASN A 118 6.48 14.16 14.82
CA ASN A 118 6.88 12.78 14.57
C ASN A 118 5.80 11.71 14.89
N THR A 119 4.52 12.10 14.99
CA THR A 119 3.43 11.21 15.42
C THR A 119 2.30 11.21 14.41
N ILE A 120 1.95 10.03 13.91
CA ILE A 120 0.88 9.81 12.95
C ILE A 120 -0.18 8.93 13.62
N GLY A 121 -1.42 9.41 13.66
CA GLY A 121 -2.59 8.60 13.94
C GLY A 121 -2.95 7.75 12.72
N ASN A 122 -3.27 6.47 12.96
CA ASN A 122 -3.72 5.53 11.94
C ASN A 122 -5.10 5.01 12.33
N PHE A 123 -6.04 5.04 11.38
CA PHE A 123 -7.29 4.30 11.47
C PHE A 123 -7.35 3.33 10.29
N ALA A 124 -7.72 2.08 10.54
CA ALA A 124 -7.86 1.08 9.50
C ALA A 124 -9.06 0.16 9.78
N CYS A 125 -9.78 -0.21 8.74
CA CYS A 125 -10.86 -1.20 8.79
C CYS A 125 -10.87 -2.04 7.52
N ALA A 126 -11.34 -3.28 7.63
CA ALA A 126 -11.50 -4.16 6.48
C ALA A 126 -12.69 -5.10 6.66
N THR A 127 -13.32 -5.41 5.53
CA THR A 127 -14.23 -6.55 5.37
C THR A 127 -13.56 -7.52 4.40
N VAL A 128 -13.45 -8.79 4.79
CA VAL A 128 -12.77 -9.81 3.99
C VAL A 128 -13.67 -11.04 3.90
N ASP A 129 -13.99 -11.43 2.67
CA ASP A 129 -14.53 -12.73 2.33
C ASP A 129 -13.40 -13.59 1.76
N PRO A 130 -12.91 -14.60 2.50
CA PRO A 130 -11.82 -15.44 2.04
C PRO A 130 -12.18 -16.38 0.89
N GLY A 131 -13.48 -16.56 0.60
CA GLY A 131 -13.99 -17.59 -0.28
C GLY A 131 -13.82 -19.02 0.28
N GLY A 132 -14.73 -19.91 -0.14
CA GLY A 132 -14.73 -21.33 0.23
C GLY A 132 -14.95 -21.60 1.72
N ASP A 133 -14.76 -22.86 2.13
CA ASP A 133 -14.95 -23.33 3.52
C ASP A 133 -13.74 -22.98 4.39
N ALA A 134 -13.42 -21.70 4.50
CA ALA A 134 -12.32 -21.24 5.33
C ALA A 134 -12.74 -21.21 6.81
N ILE A 135 -11.87 -21.73 7.70
CA ILE A 135 -12.08 -21.64 9.14
C ILE A 135 -11.92 -20.18 9.55
N ARG A 136 -13.05 -19.49 9.78
CA ARG A 136 -13.14 -18.06 10.09
C ARG A 136 -12.16 -17.60 11.18
N PHE A 137 -11.90 -18.44 12.17
CA PHE A 137 -10.93 -18.16 13.24
C PHE A 137 -9.49 -18.00 12.72
N LEU A 138 -9.01 -18.88 11.84
CA LEU A 138 -7.65 -18.81 11.29
C LEU A 138 -7.42 -17.55 10.44
N LEU A 139 -8.49 -17.01 9.86
CA LEU A 139 -8.42 -15.83 9.03
C LEU A 139 -8.48 -14.53 9.83
N THR A 140 -9.03 -14.57 11.04
CA THR A 140 -9.16 -13.37 11.87
C THR A 140 -7.78 -12.80 12.22
N SER A 141 -6.82 -13.67 12.57
CA SER A 141 -5.44 -13.24 12.82
C SER A 141 -4.79 -12.68 11.56
N VAL A 142 -4.97 -13.33 10.41
CA VAL A 142 -4.42 -12.88 9.12
C VAL A 142 -4.94 -11.48 8.75
N VAL A 143 -6.24 -11.24 8.91
CA VAL A 143 -6.84 -9.92 8.64
C VAL A 143 -6.36 -8.89 9.65
N ALA A 144 -6.20 -9.26 10.93
CA ALA A 144 -5.64 -8.36 11.94
C ALA A 144 -4.19 -7.97 11.62
N ASP A 145 -3.35 -8.95 11.25
CA ASP A 145 -1.96 -8.72 10.85
C ASP A 145 -1.89 -7.84 9.60
N PHE A 146 -2.77 -8.07 8.61
CA PHE A 146 -2.90 -7.22 7.44
C PHE A 146 -3.19 -5.76 7.81
N LEU A 147 -4.15 -5.50 8.72
CA LEU A 147 -4.47 -4.15 9.18
C LEU A 147 -3.32 -3.52 10.00
N LEU A 148 -2.67 -4.32 10.85
CA LEU A 148 -1.54 -3.87 11.68
C LEU A 148 -0.27 -3.63 10.87
N SER A 149 -0.13 -4.24 9.69
CA SER A 149 1.00 -4.05 8.78
C SER A 149 1.21 -2.58 8.38
N ALA A 150 0.17 -1.75 8.49
CA ALA A 150 0.26 -0.31 8.31
C ALA A 150 1.30 0.36 9.22
N THR A 151 1.59 -0.21 10.38
CA THR A 151 2.65 0.27 11.29
C THR A 151 4.05 0.10 10.70
N ASN A 152 4.25 -0.88 9.81
CA ASN A 152 5.52 -1.10 9.11
C ASN A 152 5.79 -0.04 8.04
N TYR A 153 4.76 0.73 7.63
CA TYR A 153 4.92 1.79 6.63
C TYR A 153 5.78 2.96 7.14
N VAL A 154 5.90 3.15 8.45
CA VAL A 154 6.71 4.24 9.02
C VAL A 154 8.17 4.08 8.63
N TYR A 155 8.73 2.88 8.83
CA TYR A 155 10.11 2.58 8.50
C TYR A 155 10.39 2.75 6.99
N CYS A 156 9.52 2.17 6.15
CA CYS A 156 9.63 2.34 4.69
C CYS A 156 9.55 3.81 4.27
N GLY A 157 8.65 4.57 4.90
CA GLY A 157 8.49 6.00 4.67
C GLY A 157 9.75 6.79 5.01
N GLN A 158 10.37 6.51 6.14
CA GLN A 158 11.63 7.14 6.57
C GLN A 158 12.77 6.81 5.60
N MET A 159 12.94 5.54 5.22
CA MET A 159 14.01 5.12 4.31
C MET A 159 13.83 5.72 2.91
N LYS A 160 12.60 5.73 2.37
CA LYS A 160 12.30 6.39 1.08
C LYS A 160 12.53 7.90 1.15
N LYS A 161 12.16 8.56 2.26
CA LYS A 161 12.42 10.00 2.48
C LYS A 161 13.93 10.28 2.51
N LEU A 162 14.71 9.45 3.22
CA LEU A 162 16.16 9.56 3.27
C LEU A 162 16.81 9.35 1.90
N ALA A 163 16.42 8.30 1.17
CA ALA A 163 16.92 8.03 -0.18
C ALA A 163 16.62 9.20 -1.13
N TRP A 164 15.41 9.76 -1.06
CA TRP A 164 15.02 10.94 -1.82
C TRP A 164 15.88 12.18 -1.45
N LEU A 165 16.07 12.44 -0.15
CA LEU A 165 16.91 13.57 0.31
C LEU A 165 18.36 13.44 -0.17
N LEU A 166 18.92 12.23 -0.16
CA LEU A 166 20.27 11.95 -0.63
C LEU A 166 20.40 12.19 -2.14
N GLN A 167 19.48 11.66 -2.94
CA GLN A 167 19.44 11.91 -4.39
C GLN A 167 19.36 13.40 -4.69
N HIS A 168 18.50 14.13 -3.99
CA HIS A 168 18.34 15.56 -4.19
C HIS A 168 19.61 16.36 -3.84
N ARG A 169 20.33 15.98 -2.77
CA ARG A 169 21.63 16.59 -2.44
C ARG A 169 22.69 16.29 -3.50
N LEU A 170 22.78 15.05 -3.96
CA LEU A 170 23.76 14.64 -4.98
C LEU A 170 23.55 15.39 -6.30
N CYS A 171 22.29 15.56 -6.73
CA CYS A 171 22.03 16.24 -7.99
C CYS A 171 22.28 17.76 -7.93
N LYS A 172 22.08 18.39 -6.76
CA LYS A 172 22.53 19.78 -6.53
C LYS A 172 24.04 19.93 -6.66
N LEU A 173 24.82 18.93 -6.24
CA LEU A 173 26.28 18.94 -6.30
C LEU A 173 26.82 18.67 -7.71
N CYS A 174 26.11 17.89 -8.53
CA CYS A 174 26.54 17.53 -9.89
C CYS A 174 26.17 18.56 -10.98
N GLY A 175 25.54 19.68 -10.64
CA GLY A 175 25.24 20.77 -11.58
C GLY A 175 24.34 20.40 -12.78
N GLY A 176 23.65 19.26 -12.73
CA GLY A 176 22.87 18.72 -13.84
C GLY A 176 21.36 18.92 -13.68
N GLU A 177 20.74 19.46 -14.72
CA GLU A 177 19.28 19.69 -14.91
C GLU A 177 18.40 18.42 -14.89
N VAL A 178 18.92 17.25 -14.51
CA VAL A 178 18.17 15.99 -14.60
C VAL A 178 18.31 15.20 -13.31
N CYS A 179 17.50 15.54 -12.30
CA CYS A 179 17.12 14.63 -11.21
C CYS A 179 15.79 15.04 -10.55
N LEU A 180 14.70 14.45 -11.06
CA LEU A 180 13.42 14.10 -10.39
C LEU A 180 12.80 15.15 -9.41
N SER A 181 11.86 15.98 -9.83
CA SER A 181 10.41 15.75 -10.08
C SER A 181 9.47 15.64 -8.87
N PHE A 182 9.92 15.96 -7.65
CA PHE A 182 9.03 16.10 -6.48
C PHE A 182 9.50 17.21 -5.53
N ASP A 183 8.59 18.11 -5.13
CA ASP A 183 8.84 19.16 -4.11
C ASP A 183 8.18 18.77 -2.78
N PRO A 184 8.96 18.41 -1.73
CA PRO A 184 8.42 18.06 -0.42
C PRO A 184 7.66 19.18 0.27
N ALA A 185 7.91 20.45 -0.10
CA ALA A 185 7.22 21.59 0.49
C ALA A 185 5.71 21.56 0.21
N LYS A 186 5.30 20.82 -0.83
CA LYS A 186 3.92 20.57 -1.23
C LYS A 186 3.24 19.41 -0.50
N SER A 187 3.94 18.67 0.38
CA SER A 187 3.33 17.59 1.15
C SER A 187 3.16 18.01 2.61
N CYS A 188 1.90 18.15 3.06
CA CYS A 188 1.60 18.44 4.47
C CYS A 188 2.30 17.46 5.43
N PHE A 189 2.40 16.18 5.05
CA PHE A 189 2.95 15.10 5.88
C PHE A 189 4.47 15.11 6.04
N LEU A 190 5.20 15.96 5.31
CA LEU A 190 6.67 15.97 5.34
C LEU A 190 7.27 17.00 6.26
N ARG A 191 6.48 17.97 6.75
CA ARG A 191 6.97 19.12 7.51
C ARG A 191 7.49 18.74 8.90
N ASP A 192 6.82 17.85 9.64
CA ASP A 192 7.22 17.56 11.04
C ASP A 192 7.43 16.07 11.38
N VAL A 193 7.68 15.23 10.37
CA VAL A 193 8.07 13.80 10.55
C VAL A 193 9.60 13.62 10.56
N CYS A 194 10.38 14.69 10.72
CA CYS A 194 11.80 14.66 11.09
C CYS A 194 12.14 15.83 12.01
#